data_AF-A0A512MDT5-F1
#
_entry.id   AF-A0A512MDT5-F1
#
_cell.length_a   1.000
_cell.length_b   1.000
_cell.length_c   1.000
_cell.angle_alpha   90.00
_cell.angle_beta   90.00
_cell.angle_gamma   90.00
#
_symmetry.space_group_name_H-M   'P 1'
#
loop_
_entity.id
_entity.type
_entity.pdbx_description
1 polymer ?
#
loop_
_entity_poly.entity_id
_entity_poly.type
_entity_poly.pdbx_seq_one_letter_code
_entity_poly.pdbx_strand_id
1 'polypeptide(L)'
;MRQNTNRDRVERLMRELGTSVTSEGRVYFTGGVSAVLLGWRDMTLDVDLKADPEPAGFFESLPRLKNELDINIELAAPDQFVPPLPGWRERSRFIAQHGKVVFLHYDFYSQALAKLERGHARDRHDVGMMLESGLVEPGRLLALYLEVENQMMRYPAVDAEALHERVQAVAREGKWI
;
A
#
# COMPACT_ATOMS: atom_id res chain seq x y z
N MET A 1 20.06 7.36 -11.33
CA MET A 1 19.30 6.74 -10.22
C MET A 1 18.63 7.88 -9.47
N ARG A 2 17.31 7.81 -9.23
CA ARG A 2 16.58 8.89 -8.54
C ARG A 2 16.88 8.88 -7.04
N GLN A 3 16.59 9.98 -6.36
CA GLN A 3 16.77 10.10 -4.92
C GLN A 3 15.67 9.37 -4.15
N ASN A 4 16.01 8.94 -2.93
CA ASN A 4 15.06 8.36 -1.99
C ASN A 4 13.96 9.37 -1.63
N THR A 5 12.78 8.86 -1.31
CA THR A 5 11.58 9.65 -1.04
C THR A 5 11.31 9.72 0.45
N ASN A 6 11.37 10.91 1.03
CA ASN A 6 11.02 11.21 2.43
C ASN A 6 9.59 11.80 2.53
N ARG A 7 9.13 12.07 3.75
CA ARG A 7 7.79 12.65 4.01
C ARG A 7 7.51 13.91 3.19
N ASP A 8 8.43 14.89 3.22
CA ASP A 8 8.25 16.17 2.52
C ASP A 8 8.04 15.99 1.02
N ARG A 9 8.75 15.02 0.41
CA ARG A 9 8.59 14.69 -1.01
C ARG A 9 7.26 14.02 -1.31
N VAL A 10 6.77 13.15 -0.43
CA VAL A 10 5.42 12.57 -0.56
C VAL A 10 4.35 13.65 -0.45
N GLU A 11 4.47 14.56 0.51
CA GLU A 11 3.53 15.68 0.67
C GLU A 11 3.54 16.62 -0.53
N ARG A 12 4.72 16.90 -1.09
CA ARG A 12 4.84 17.68 -2.33
C ARG A 12 4.21 16.94 -3.51
N LEU A 13 4.45 15.64 -3.67
CA LEU A 13 3.81 14.83 -4.70
C LEU A 13 2.28 14.92 -4.62
N MET A 14 1.69 14.76 -3.43
CA MET A 14 0.23 14.83 -3.26
C MET A 14 -0.32 16.19 -3.70
N ARG A 15 0.35 17.28 -3.34
CA ARG A 15 -0.05 18.63 -3.72
C ARG A 15 0.02 18.84 -5.22
N GLU A 16 1.16 18.54 -5.83
CA GLU A 16 1.38 18.74 -7.27
C GLU A 16 0.47 17.85 -8.12
N LEU A 17 0.24 16.60 -7.68
CA LEU A 17 -0.71 15.70 -8.34
C LEU A 17 -2.14 16.22 -8.23
N GLY A 18 -2.56 16.67 -7.05
CA GLY A 18 -3.90 17.23 -6.83
C GLY A 18 -4.19 18.49 -7.68
N THR A 19 -3.15 19.28 -8.00
CA THR A 19 -3.24 20.42 -8.92
C THR A 19 -3.22 20.00 -10.40
N SER A 20 -2.63 18.85 -10.72
CA SER A 20 -2.42 18.40 -12.11
C SER A 20 -3.65 17.73 -12.72
N VAL A 21 -4.63 17.31 -11.92
CA VAL A 21 -5.82 16.59 -12.39
C VAL A 21 -7.06 17.47 -12.46
N THR A 22 -8.06 17.06 -13.25
CA THR A 22 -9.23 17.90 -13.58
C THR A 22 -10.57 17.36 -13.08
N SER A 23 -10.63 16.07 -12.72
CA SER A 23 -11.83 15.42 -12.17
C SER A 23 -11.60 14.91 -10.74
N GLU A 24 -12.68 14.50 -10.10
CA GLU A 24 -12.62 13.79 -8.82
C GLU A 24 -11.95 12.43 -8.98
N GLY A 25 -11.26 11.99 -7.94
CA GLY A 25 -10.59 10.69 -7.90
C GLY A 25 -10.01 10.38 -6.54
N ARG A 26 -9.54 9.15 -6.38
CA ARG A 26 -8.86 8.69 -5.16
C ARG A 26 -7.53 8.08 -5.52
N VAL A 27 -6.49 8.40 -4.77
CA VAL A 27 -5.15 7.82 -4.91
C VAL A 27 -4.79 7.10 -3.61
N TYR A 28 -4.43 5.83 -3.72
CA TYR A 28 -4.06 4.95 -2.62
C TYR A 28 -2.55 4.74 -2.66
N PHE A 29 -1.86 5.22 -1.63
CA PHE A 29 -0.46 4.88 -1.39
C PHE A 29 -0.35 3.55 -0.66
N THR A 30 0.69 2.80 -0.96
CA THR A 30 0.98 1.51 -0.32
C THR A 30 2.45 1.42 0.08
N GLY A 31 2.81 0.34 0.77
CA GLY A 31 4.19 -0.04 1.04
C GLY A 31 4.97 1.04 1.78
N GLY A 32 6.16 1.35 1.25
CA GLY A 32 7.11 2.24 1.88
C GLY A 32 6.59 3.67 2.09
N VAL A 33 5.67 4.15 1.23
CA VAL A 33 5.05 5.47 1.40
C VAL A 33 4.20 5.52 2.66
N SER A 34 3.42 4.46 2.91
CA SER A 34 2.63 4.35 4.14
C SER A 34 3.55 4.34 5.37
N ALA A 35 4.65 3.58 5.32
CA ALA A 35 5.62 3.52 6.41
C ALA A 35 6.29 4.88 6.70
N VAL A 36 6.60 5.67 5.65
CA VAL A 36 7.16 7.02 5.79
C VAL A 36 6.14 7.99 6.40
N LEU A 37 4.91 8.00 5.89
CA LEU A 37 3.85 8.89 6.38
C LEU A 37 3.38 8.55 7.81
N LEU A 38 3.56 7.31 8.26
CA LEU A 38 3.30 6.89 9.64
C LEU A 38 4.51 7.01 10.57
N GLY A 39 5.69 7.39 10.04
CA GLY A 39 6.89 7.61 10.85
C GLY A 39 7.63 6.33 11.24
N TRP A 40 7.38 5.20 10.58
CA TRP A 40 8.13 3.96 10.78
C TRP A 40 9.48 3.99 10.06
N ARG A 41 9.59 4.85 9.03
CA ARG A 41 10.78 5.01 8.21
C ARG A 41 11.00 6.48 7.90
N ASP A 42 12.25 6.87 7.76
CA ASP A 42 12.61 8.22 7.30
C ASP A 42 12.42 8.36 5.78
N MET A 43 12.52 7.25 5.03
CA MET A 43 12.46 7.25 3.57
C MET A 43 12.06 5.90 2.95
N THR A 44 11.62 5.95 1.69
CA THR A 44 11.36 4.82 0.79
C THR A 44 12.09 5.02 -0.54
N LEU A 45 12.36 3.93 -1.26
CA LEU A 45 13.00 3.99 -2.58
C LEU A 45 12.00 4.49 -3.64
N ASP A 46 10.82 3.88 -3.63
CA ASP A 46 9.79 4.10 -4.65
C ASP A 46 8.47 4.53 -3.99
N VAL A 47 7.68 5.26 -4.78
CA VAL A 47 6.31 5.65 -4.44
C VAL A 47 5.34 4.72 -5.18
N ASP A 48 4.87 3.70 -4.46
CA ASP A 48 3.86 2.78 -4.94
C ASP A 48 2.47 3.38 -4.76
N LEU A 49 1.70 3.48 -5.85
CA LEU A 49 0.36 4.05 -5.81
C LEU A 49 -0.59 3.45 -6.84
N LYS A 50 -1.89 3.58 -6.56
CA LYS A 50 -3.00 3.26 -7.46
C LYS A 50 -4.06 4.34 -7.40
N ALA A 51 -4.73 4.64 -8.52
CA ALA A 51 -5.91 5.50 -8.52
C ALA A 51 -7.20 4.70 -8.77
N ASP A 52 -8.25 4.96 -7.97
CA ASP A 52 -9.52 4.23 -8.06
C ASP A 52 -10.69 4.92 -7.28
N PRO A 53 -11.60 5.67 -7.96
CA PRO A 53 -11.56 5.95 -9.40
C PRO A 53 -10.38 6.85 -9.78
N GLU A 54 -9.89 6.66 -11.00
CA GLU A 54 -8.80 7.45 -11.56
C GLU A 54 -9.28 8.87 -11.94
N PRO A 55 -8.61 9.93 -11.45
CA PRO A 55 -8.92 11.27 -11.88
C PRO A 55 -8.31 11.58 -13.27
N ALA A 56 -9.05 12.34 -14.10
CA ALA A 56 -8.60 12.76 -15.41
C ALA A 56 -7.30 13.58 -15.34
N GLY A 57 -6.28 13.18 -16.11
CA GLY A 57 -4.93 13.75 -16.08
C GLY A 57 -3.94 13.02 -15.16
N PHE A 58 -4.39 11.97 -14.46
CA PHE A 58 -3.56 11.21 -13.53
C PHE A 58 -2.33 10.62 -14.22
N PHE A 59 -2.51 9.74 -15.21
CA PHE A 59 -1.38 9.08 -15.87
C PHE A 59 -0.48 10.05 -16.63
N GLU A 60 -1.05 11.08 -17.25
CA GLU A 60 -0.30 12.10 -17.98
C GLU A 60 0.63 12.90 -17.06
N SER A 61 0.22 13.09 -15.79
CA SER A 61 1.01 13.84 -14.82
C SER A 61 2.20 13.06 -14.25
N LEU A 62 2.11 11.72 -14.09
CA LEU A 62 3.12 10.93 -13.39
C LEU A 62 4.53 11.00 -14.02
N PRO A 63 4.72 10.91 -15.35
CA PRO A 63 6.04 11.02 -15.97
C PRO A 63 6.72 12.36 -15.72
N ARG A 64 5.95 13.44 -15.67
CA ARG A 64 6.46 14.78 -15.35
C ARG A 64 6.81 14.87 -13.86
N LEU A 65 5.88 14.49 -12.98
CA LEU A 65 6.05 14.58 -11.53
C LEU A 65 7.23 13.75 -11.01
N LYS A 66 7.43 12.53 -11.51
CA LYS A 66 8.59 11.69 -11.11
C LYS A 66 9.92 12.34 -11.48
N ASN A 67 9.97 13.16 -12.53
CA ASN A 67 11.17 13.84 -12.97
C ASN A 67 11.37 15.17 -12.22
N GLU A 68 10.32 15.97 -12.06
CA GLU A 68 10.38 17.26 -11.36
C GLU A 68 10.68 17.12 -9.86
N LEU A 69 10.19 16.04 -9.24
CA LEU A 69 10.40 15.76 -7.81
C LEU A 69 11.62 14.87 -7.54
N ASP A 70 12.26 14.34 -8.58
CA ASP A 70 13.36 13.37 -8.50
C ASP A 70 13.05 12.19 -7.56
N ILE A 71 11.91 11.53 -7.82
CA ILE A 71 11.39 10.36 -7.10
C ILE A 71 11.00 9.25 -8.08
N ASN A 72 11.10 7.99 -7.67
CA ASN A 72 10.51 6.89 -8.45
C ASN A 72 9.02 6.74 -8.12
N ILE A 73 8.20 6.54 -9.14
CA ILE A 73 6.76 6.26 -9.01
C ILE A 73 6.49 4.93 -9.70
N GLU A 74 5.80 4.03 -9.01
CA GLU A 74 5.37 2.74 -9.54
C GLU A 74 3.84 2.61 -9.42
N LEU A 75 3.21 2.13 -10.49
CA LEU A 75 1.79 1.77 -10.50
C LEU A 75 1.62 0.38 -9.90
N ALA A 76 1.88 0.30 -8.59
CA ALA A 76 1.93 -0.91 -7.80
C ALA A 76 0.93 -0.84 -6.63
N ALA A 77 0.10 -1.87 -6.46
CA ALA A 77 -0.86 -1.98 -5.37
C ALA A 77 -1.03 -3.44 -4.92
N PRO A 78 -1.47 -3.69 -3.67
CA PRO A 78 -1.62 -5.03 -3.13
C PRO A 78 -2.43 -5.99 -4.01
N ASP A 79 -3.47 -5.49 -4.70
CA ASP A 79 -4.35 -6.30 -5.54
C ASP A 79 -3.72 -6.84 -6.83
N GLN A 80 -2.48 -6.43 -7.14
CA GLN A 80 -1.67 -7.01 -8.21
C GLN A 80 -0.81 -8.19 -7.73
N PHE A 81 -0.66 -8.37 -6.42
CA PHE A 81 0.19 -9.41 -5.82
C PHE A 81 -0.64 -10.47 -5.08
N VAL A 82 -1.74 -10.06 -4.46
CA VAL A 82 -2.69 -10.94 -3.75
C VAL A 82 -4.12 -10.54 -4.10
N PRO A 83 -5.12 -11.43 -3.95
CA PRO A 83 -6.53 -11.08 -4.15
C PRO A 83 -6.95 -9.84 -3.34
N PRO A 84 -7.75 -8.91 -3.93
CA PRO A 84 -8.26 -7.77 -3.20
C PRO A 84 -9.18 -8.23 -2.07
N LEU A 85 -8.93 -7.76 -0.85
CA LEU A 85 -9.76 -8.11 0.29
C LEU A 85 -11.13 -7.42 0.19
N PRO A 86 -12.25 -8.13 0.48
CA PRO A 86 -13.57 -7.51 0.53
C PRO A 86 -13.56 -6.28 1.44
N GLY A 87 -14.10 -5.16 0.98
CA GLY A 87 -14.17 -3.92 1.77
C GLY A 87 -12.86 -3.13 1.90
N TRP A 88 -11.85 -3.37 1.06
CA TRP A 88 -10.55 -2.69 1.17
C TRP A 88 -10.65 -1.17 0.96
N ARG A 89 -11.58 -0.68 0.11
CA ARG A 89 -11.76 0.76 -0.14
C ARG A 89 -12.28 1.48 1.08
N GLU A 90 -13.21 0.84 1.79
CA GLU A 90 -13.86 1.36 3.00
C GLU A 90 -12.89 1.38 4.19
N ARG A 91 -11.97 0.41 4.26
CA ARG A 91 -10.92 0.35 5.28
C ARG A 91 -9.71 1.23 4.98
N SER A 92 -9.56 1.71 3.75
CA SER A 92 -8.44 2.57 3.36
C SER A 92 -8.48 3.89 4.14
N ARG A 93 -7.37 4.26 4.77
CA ARG A 93 -7.33 5.37 5.72
C ARG A 93 -6.97 6.68 5.03
N PHE A 94 -7.73 7.74 5.29
CA PHE A 94 -7.45 9.08 4.77
C PHE A 94 -6.06 9.60 5.19
N ILE A 95 -5.38 10.27 4.25
CA ILE A 95 -4.12 10.98 4.47
C ILE A 95 -4.35 12.48 4.34
N ALA A 96 -4.80 12.90 3.15
CA ALA A 96 -4.95 14.31 2.78
C ALA A 96 -5.91 14.45 1.59
N GLN A 97 -6.35 15.68 1.34
CA GLN A 97 -7.05 16.04 0.12
C GLN A 97 -6.36 17.24 -0.52
N HIS A 98 -6.05 17.14 -1.81
CA HIS A 98 -5.54 18.24 -2.61
C HIS A 98 -6.36 18.38 -3.89
N GLY A 99 -6.96 19.56 -4.09
CA GLY A 99 -7.91 19.76 -5.18
C GLY A 99 -9.09 18.79 -5.09
N LYS A 100 -9.33 18.07 -6.18
CA LYS A 100 -10.40 17.08 -6.30
C LYS A 100 -9.96 15.63 -5.97
N VAL A 101 -8.72 15.45 -5.51
CA VAL A 101 -8.16 14.12 -5.22
C VAL A 101 -8.07 13.89 -3.72
N VAL A 102 -8.64 12.76 -3.29
CA VAL A 102 -8.45 12.23 -1.94
C VAL A 102 -7.29 11.24 -1.94
N PHE A 103 -6.34 11.43 -1.04
CA PHE A 103 -5.21 10.54 -0.83
C PHE A 103 -5.45 9.66 0.38
N LEU A 104 -5.23 8.35 0.22
CA LEU A 104 -5.45 7.35 1.25
C LEU A 104 -4.26 6.41 1.37
N HIS A 105 -4.08 5.82 2.54
CA HIS A 105 -3.37 4.55 2.67
C HIS A 105 -4.26 3.45 2.11
N TYR A 106 -3.73 2.62 1.22
CA TYR A 106 -4.38 1.36 0.86
C TYR A 106 -4.64 0.53 2.12
N ASP A 107 -5.75 -0.21 2.18
CA ASP A 107 -6.11 -1.11 3.29
C ASP A 107 -4.90 -1.83 3.90
N PHE A 108 -4.64 -1.60 5.19
CA PHE A 108 -3.48 -2.15 5.88
C PHE A 108 -3.51 -3.68 5.95
N TYR A 109 -4.69 -4.31 5.94
CA TYR A 109 -4.80 -5.76 5.84
C TYR A 109 -4.30 -6.28 4.49
N SER A 110 -4.67 -5.62 3.39
CA SER A 110 -4.14 -5.97 2.06
C SER A 110 -2.64 -5.70 1.96
N GLN A 111 -2.15 -4.59 2.53
CA GLN A 111 -0.70 -4.32 2.58
C GLN A 111 0.04 -5.40 3.37
N ALA A 112 -0.48 -5.80 4.54
CA ALA A 112 0.11 -6.87 5.34
C ALA A 112 0.13 -8.21 4.58
N LEU A 113 -0.96 -8.56 3.89
CA LEU A 113 -1.03 -9.80 3.12
C LEU A 113 -0.01 -9.84 1.98
N ALA A 114 0.10 -8.76 1.20
CA ALA A 114 1.12 -8.64 0.13
C ALA A 114 2.57 -8.61 0.68
N LYS A 115 2.76 -8.25 1.95
CA LYS A 115 4.06 -8.28 2.63
C LYS A 115 4.41 -9.67 3.16
N LEU A 116 3.42 -10.37 3.71
CA LEU A 116 3.56 -11.77 4.13
C LEU A 116 3.87 -12.68 2.94
N GLU A 117 3.29 -12.40 1.78
CA GLU A 117 3.58 -13.12 0.53
C GLU A 117 5.06 -12.97 0.11
N ARG A 118 5.56 -11.73 0.04
CA ARG A 118 6.96 -11.45 -0.34
C ARG A 118 7.99 -11.89 0.70
N GLY A 119 7.72 -11.69 1.99
CA GLY A 119 8.55 -12.26 3.05
C GLY A 119 9.91 -11.57 3.29
N HIS A 120 10.20 -10.39 2.73
CA HIS A 120 11.51 -9.75 2.89
C HIS A 120 11.73 -9.24 4.32
N ALA A 121 12.99 -9.02 4.74
CA ALA A 121 13.30 -8.54 6.08
C ALA A 121 12.62 -7.19 6.41
N ARG A 122 12.50 -6.30 5.42
CA ARG A 122 11.79 -5.02 5.54
C ARG A 122 10.27 -5.19 5.67
N ASP A 123 9.71 -6.23 5.05
CA ASP A 123 8.29 -6.54 5.15
C ASP A 123 7.92 -7.03 6.54
N ARG A 124 8.80 -7.82 7.18
CA ARG A 124 8.63 -8.25 8.58
C ARG A 124 8.52 -7.07 9.53
N HIS A 125 9.42 -6.09 9.38
CA HIS A 125 9.36 -4.87 10.18
C HIS A 125 8.06 -4.10 9.98
N ASP A 126 7.64 -3.86 8.73
CA ASP A 126 6.42 -3.10 8.45
C ASP A 126 5.16 -3.79 8.99
N VAL A 127 5.04 -5.11 8.83
CA VAL A 127 3.92 -5.89 9.38
C VAL A 127 3.96 -5.87 10.90
N GLY A 128 5.14 -5.99 11.52
CA GLY A 128 5.31 -5.79 12.96
C GLY A 128 4.74 -4.46 13.43
N MET A 129 5.12 -3.35 12.76
CA MET A 129 4.58 -2.01 13.07
C MET A 129 3.06 -1.93 12.88
N MET A 130 2.49 -2.58 11.86
CA MET A 130 1.04 -2.64 11.64
C MET A 130 0.31 -3.35 12.78
N LEU A 131 0.88 -4.46 13.27
CA LEU A 131 0.33 -5.23 14.39
C LEU A 131 0.43 -4.46 15.70
N GLU A 132 1.61 -3.93 16.01
CA GLU A 132 1.87 -3.18 17.26
C GLU A 132 1.03 -1.90 17.38
N SER A 133 0.77 -1.23 16.25
CA SER A 133 -0.06 -0.01 16.22
C SER A 133 -1.57 -0.27 16.13
N GLY A 134 -2.00 -1.54 16.09
CA GLY A 134 -3.41 -1.91 15.95
C GLY A 134 -4.03 -1.57 14.60
N LEU A 135 -3.21 -1.30 13.56
CA LEU A 135 -3.70 -1.11 12.19
C LEU A 135 -4.16 -2.43 11.56
N VAL A 136 -3.57 -3.54 12.02
CA VAL A 136 -3.91 -4.90 11.61
C VAL A 136 -4.12 -5.72 12.87
N GLU A 137 -5.31 -6.29 13.01
CA GLU A 137 -5.60 -7.27 14.06
C GLU A 137 -5.35 -8.68 13.53
N PRO A 138 -4.56 -9.54 14.21
CA PRO A 138 -4.19 -10.86 13.71
C PRO A 138 -5.39 -11.75 13.34
N GLY A 139 -6.41 -11.81 14.20
CA GLY A 139 -7.61 -12.59 13.95
C GLY A 139 -8.42 -12.09 12.75
N ARG A 140 -8.49 -10.77 12.57
CA ARG A 140 -9.16 -10.16 11.41
C ARG A 140 -8.39 -10.39 10.12
N LEU A 141 -7.06 -10.35 10.16
CA LEU A 141 -6.21 -10.68 9.02
C LEU A 141 -6.45 -12.11 8.54
N LEU A 142 -6.47 -13.09 9.46
CA LEU A 142 -6.78 -14.48 9.13
C LEU A 142 -8.18 -14.62 8.53
N ALA A 143 -9.20 -13.97 9.13
CA ALA A 143 -10.56 -14.04 8.63
C ALA A 143 -10.67 -13.50 7.19
N LEU A 144 -10.08 -12.34 6.91
CA LEU A 144 -10.06 -11.74 5.58
C LEU A 144 -9.29 -12.58 4.56
N TYR A 145 -8.17 -13.21 4.97
CA TYR A 145 -7.41 -14.11 4.12
C TYR A 145 -8.24 -15.33 3.70
N LEU A 146 -8.94 -15.97 4.65
CA LEU A 146 -9.80 -17.13 4.36
C LEU A 146 -10.96 -16.78 3.42
N GLU A 147 -11.48 -15.54 3.46
CA GLU A 147 -12.50 -15.07 2.51
C GLU A 147 -12.01 -15.03 1.05
N VAL A 148 -10.69 -14.94 0.82
CA VAL A 148 -10.10 -14.80 -0.52
C VAL A 148 -9.15 -15.95 -0.91
N GLU A 149 -8.96 -16.94 -0.05
CA GLU A 149 -8.01 -18.04 -0.26
C GLU A 149 -8.28 -18.78 -1.58
N ASN A 150 -9.55 -19.04 -1.90
CA ASN A 150 -9.95 -19.67 -3.15
C ASN A 150 -9.64 -18.83 -4.40
N GLN A 151 -9.35 -17.53 -4.26
CA GLN A 151 -9.01 -16.65 -5.37
C GLN A 151 -7.50 -16.66 -5.67
N MET A 152 -6.68 -17.22 -4.78
CA MET A 152 -5.21 -17.29 -4.94
C MET A 152 -4.81 -18.02 -6.23
N MET A 153 -5.63 -18.96 -6.72
CA MET A 153 -5.43 -19.65 -8.00
C MET A 153 -5.31 -18.70 -9.22
N ARG A 154 -5.77 -17.44 -9.08
CA ARG A 154 -5.65 -16.40 -10.11
C ARG A 154 -4.32 -15.64 -10.06
N TYR A 155 -3.50 -15.90 -9.04
CA TYR A 155 -2.22 -15.26 -8.77
C TYR A 155 -1.11 -16.32 -8.83
N PRO A 156 -0.67 -16.72 -10.03
CA PRO A 156 0.24 -17.87 -10.20
C PRO A 156 1.64 -17.65 -9.63
N ALA A 157 2.03 -16.41 -9.32
CA ALA A 157 3.29 -16.09 -8.66
C ALA A 157 3.25 -16.33 -7.13
N VAL A 158 2.06 -16.46 -6.55
CA VAL A 158 1.87 -16.61 -5.10
C VAL A 158 2.09 -18.05 -4.68
N ASP A 159 2.98 -18.25 -3.73
CA ASP A 159 3.05 -19.49 -2.96
C ASP A 159 1.93 -19.49 -1.91
N ALA A 160 0.79 -20.07 -2.27
CA ALA A 160 -0.42 -20.05 -1.44
C ALA A 160 -0.23 -20.81 -0.12
N GLU A 161 0.55 -21.91 -0.12
CA GLU A 161 0.83 -22.71 1.08
C GLU A 161 1.73 -21.93 2.04
N ALA A 162 2.84 -21.37 1.54
CA ALA A 162 3.72 -20.56 2.39
C ALA A 162 3.00 -19.30 2.92
N LEU A 163 2.14 -18.67 2.12
CA LEU A 163 1.33 -17.53 2.59
C LEU A 163 0.35 -17.94 3.69
N HIS A 164 -0.33 -19.08 3.51
CA HIS A 164 -1.25 -19.63 4.50
C HIS A 164 -0.56 -19.83 5.85
N GLU A 165 0.62 -20.48 5.86
CA GLU A 165 1.39 -20.72 7.07
C GLU A 165 1.80 -19.42 7.77
N ARG A 166 2.24 -18.41 7.02
CA ARG A 166 2.64 -17.11 7.58
C ARG A 166 1.46 -16.36 8.18
N VAL A 167 0.29 -16.36 7.53
CA VAL A 167 -0.92 -15.74 8.07
C VAL A 167 -1.37 -16.44 9.35
N GLN A 168 -1.33 -17.78 9.38
CA GLN A 168 -1.63 -18.54 10.59
C GLN A 168 -0.63 -18.26 11.73
N ALA A 169 0.66 -18.17 11.43
CA ALA A 169 1.67 -17.83 12.43
C ALA A 169 1.39 -16.47 13.07
N VAL A 170 1.10 -15.45 12.26
CA VAL A 170 0.71 -14.12 12.75
C VAL A 170 -0.54 -14.19 13.62
N ALA A 171 -1.57 -14.93 13.20
CA ALA A 171 -2.81 -15.07 13.94
C ALA A 171 -2.62 -15.75 15.31
N ARG A 172 -1.72 -16.75 15.40
CA ARG A 172 -1.42 -17.46 16.65
C ARG A 172 -0.54 -16.67 17.59
N GLU A 173 0.46 -15.98 17.07
CA GLU A 173 1.52 -15.35 17.87
C GLU A 173 1.26 -13.87 18.16
N GLY A 174 0.40 -13.22 17.39
CA GLY A 174 0.17 -11.77 17.46
C GLY A 174 1.35 -10.94 16.94
N LYS A 175 2.34 -11.58 16.29
CA LYS A 175 3.57 -10.99 15.76
C LYS A 175 4.08 -11.80 14.58
N TRP A 176 5.01 -11.23 13.82
CA TRP A 176 5.72 -11.94 12.75
C TRP A 176 7.23 -11.77 12.95
N ILE A 177 7.90 -12.84 13.38
CA ILE A 177 9.35 -12.86 13.64
C ILE A 177 10.08 -13.51 12.47
#